data_AF-A0A086JVW9-F1
#
_entry.id   AF-A0A086JVW9-F1
#
_cell.length_a   1.000
_cell.length_b   1.000
_cell.length_c   1.000
_cell.angle_alpha   90.00
_cell.angle_beta   90.00
_cell.angle_gamma   90.00
#
_symmetry.space_group_name_H-M   'P 1'
#
loop_
_entity.id
_entity.type
_entity.pdbx_description
1 polymer ?
#
loop_
_entity_poly.entity_id
_entity_poly.type
_entity_poly.pdbx_seq_one_letter_code
_entity_poly.pdbx_strand_id
1 'polypeptide(L)'
;MDRCPHQLVLPNGKKMLVWQRGDGRAPTVIQHRMGKDDLLVLVIIGANPSTLLQQLPGEKAAQVMRQYLLPMFEVHRIRQEEIERHERLGTSTTRKEPKLEVPTSTPRAASPVSPGKTAVLAEMQLSDSLLSELQVAKEGNAVLRQRLTVSETACKELYEKLEAATSSLAKLKVELEQTKQKTESDCASLRWQLQQLEALIGQHQEEQSRLSQTVTELRQTNEELSRKLTVTRNTASLLQHEHEVLTEQVRGLSAVTKDLPTVKSLQDALLFEEIEEEICILSDFIWSRSTAFQSVSKAHIDDIQKFSANLQNECAKLANERTRLLDIKKDLTLQRDRLAAETNRLRRELEETRLQVSKESAQQSEEIENLKKEREEMDKQMKELREDRDKLKQRIARFRARRKMFEAQQRTCKNCGKDYEETENYNWSCRTHHSEYGGEMWWCCGKLGKNAPGCRFSKHESKDDDDELDAEEKMEREAASHCPKDPNPRAGGADVNGKEELRRLEILGNQERSQQRRQSGLDMAVELADKFGYEGLREPLDDEDIFMVGGIIGWI
;
A
#
# COMPACT_ATOMS: atom_id res chain seq x y z
N MET A 1 -15.14 45.42 21.40
CA MET A 1 -15.74 44.61 22.47
C MET A 1 -14.68 43.62 22.92
N ASP A 2 -14.05 43.91 24.04
CA ASP A 2 -12.94 43.15 24.59
C ASP A 2 -13.40 41.75 25.02
N ARG A 3 -12.80 40.71 24.46
CA ARG A 3 -13.05 39.32 24.86
C ARG A 3 -12.04 38.92 25.93
N CYS A 4 -12.52 38.64 27.14
CA CYS A 4 -11.71 38.06 28.20
C CYS A 4 -11.46 36.57 27.90
N PRO A 5 -10.22 36.09 27.91
CA PRO A 5 -9.95 34.67 27.79
C PRO A 5 -10.38 33.93 29.06
N HIS A 6 -10.86 32.69 28.90
CA HIS A 6 -11.16 31.81 30.03
C HIS A 6 -10.03 30.81 30.21
N GLN A 7 -9.57 30.69 31.46
CA GLN A 7 -8.44 29.86 31.87
C GLN A 7 -8.98 28.54 32.42
N LEU A 8 -8.73 27.45 31.70
CA LEU A 8 -9.07 26.10 32.13
C LEU A 8 -7.83 25.45 32.77
N VAL A 9 -8.00 24.92 33.98
CA VAL A 9 -6.94 24.22 34.71
C VAL A 9 -7.16 22.72 34.55
N LEU A 10 -6.17 22.04 33.96
CA LEU A 10 -6.21 20.59 33.76
C LEU A 10 -5.85 19.84 35.07
N PRO A 11 -6.19 18.54 35.20
CA PRO A 11 -5.97 17.75 36.42
C PRO A 11 -4.50 17.64 36.87
N ASN A 12 -3.54 17.95 36.00
CA ASN A 12 -2.11 17.98 36.29
C ASN A 12 -1.58 19.39 36.62
N GLY A 13 -2.46 20.36 36.89
CA GLY A 13 -2.10 21.73 37.28
C GLY A 13 -1.67 22.65 36.13
N LYS A 14 -1.65 22.17 34.88
CA LYS A 14 -1.32 23.02 33.71
C LYS A 14 -2.53 23.87 33.31
N LYS A 15 -2.29 25.16 33.05
CA LYS A 15 -3.29 26.15 32.66
C LYS A 15 -3.34 26.28 31.14
N MET A 16 -4.51 26.16 30.53
CA MET A 16 -4.74 26.32 29.10
C MET A 16 -5.72 27.47 28.87
N LEU A 17 -5.37 28.38 27.96
CA LEU A 17 -6.21 29.53 27.58
C LEU A 17 -7.01 29.17 26.33
N VAL A 18 -8.34 29.18 26.43
CA VAL A 18 -9.23 28.83 25.32
C VAL A 18 -9.96 30.08 24.85
N TRP A 19 -9.92 30.33 23.55
CA TRP A 19 -10.62 31.42 22.89
C TRP A 19 -11.84 30.88 22.15
N GLN A 20 -13.04 31.28 22.57
CA GLN A 20 -14.30 30.83 21.96
C GLN A 20 -14.61 31.69 20.73
N ARG A 21 -14.73 31.07 19.54
CA ARG A 21 -15.33 31.73 18.37
C ARG A 21 -16.84 31.86 18.57
N GLY A 22 -17.39 32.99 18.16
CA GLY A 22 -18.75 33.44 18.49
C GLY A 22 -19.82 32.83 17.61
N ASP A 23 -19.67 31.57 17.22
CA ASP A 23 -20.44 30.96 16.15
C ASP A 23 -21.13 29.68 16.64
N GLY A 24 -21.60 29.68 17.90
CA GLY A 24 -22.65 28.80 18.44
C GLY A 24 -22.51 27.27 18.31
N ARG A 25 -21.45 26.74 17.69
CA ARG A 25 -21.19 25.31 17.53
C ARG A 25 -20.13 24.87 18.52
N ALA A 26 -20.39 23.75 19.18
CA ALA A 26 -19.44 23.12 20.08
C ALA A 26 -18.13 22.80 19.31
N PRO A 27 -16.95 23.11 19.87
CA PRO A 27 -15.70 22.78 19.22
C PRO A 27 -15.49 21.26 19.20
N THR A 28 -15.32 20.70 18.00
CA THR A 28 -14.91 19.30 17.83
C THR A 28 -13.41 19.20 18.11
N VAL A 29 -13.05 18.65 19.27
CA VAL A 29 -11.65 18.35 19.63
C VAL A 29 -11.30 16.99 19.04
N ILE A 30 -10.50 16.96 17.98
CA ILE A 30 -9.91 15.71 17.47
C ILE A 30 -8.63 15.46 18.25
N GLN A 31 -8.69 14.56 19.24
CA GLN A 31 -7.58 14.18 20.08
C GLN A 31 -6.94 12.89 19.53
N HIS A 32 -5.85 13.01 18.78
CA HIS A 32 -4.99 11.86 18.47
C HIS A 32 -3.99 11.66 19.61
N ARG A 33 -4.07 10.50 20.28
CA ARG A 33 -3.18 10.13 21.38
C ARG A 33 -1.98 9.38 20.81
N MET A 34 -0.83 10.03 20.74
CA MET A 34 0.48 9.42 20.45
C MET A 34 1.43 9.72 21.63
N GLY A 35 2.42 8.85 21.82
CA GLY A 35 3.23 8.68 23.04
C GLY A 35 3.95 9.92 23.59
N LYS A 36 4.55 9.74 24.78
CA LYS A 36 5.00 10.78 25.72
C LYS A 36 6.04 11.80 25.21
N ASP A 37 6.60 11.64 24.00
CA ASP A 37 7.71 12.49 23.53
C ASP A 37 7.47 13.25 22.21
N ASP A 38 6.27 13.22 21.62
CA ASP A 38 6.00 13.95 20.36
C ASP A 38 5.09 15.18 20.52
N LEU A 39 5.51 16.25 19.85
CA LEU A 39 4.99 17.61 19.96
C LEU A 39 3.63 17.76 19.27
N LEU A 40 2.68 18.39 19.97
CA LEU A 40 1.37 18.77 19.45
C LEU A 40 1.53 19.98 18.52
N VAL A 41 1.52 19.77 17.19
CA VAL A 41 1.56 20.88 16.22
C VAL A 41 0.15 21.45 16.07
N LEU A 42 -0.11 22.55 16.77
CA LEU A 42 -1.33 23.34 16.59
C LEU A 42 -1.10 24.34 15.45
N VAL A 43 -1.63 24.07 14.26
CA VAL A 43 -1.62 25.04 13.15
C VAL A 43 -2.65 26.13 13.46
N ILE A 44 -2.20 27.24 14.05
CA ILE A 44 -3.04 28.42 14.25
C ILE A 44 -3.06 29.22 12.95
N ILE A 45 -4.11 29.04 12.16
CA ILE A 45 -4.38 29.91 11.01
C ILE A 45 -4.85 31.27 11.55
N GLY A 46 -3.94 32.25 11.61
CA GLY A 46 -4.28 33.65 11.90
C GLY A 46 -3.34 34.45 12.81
N ALA A 47 -2.22 33.89 13.29
CA ALA A 47 -1.24 34.65 14.08
C ALA A 47 -0.11 35.21 13.20
N ASN A 48 0.30 36.46 13.48
CA ASN A 48 1.39 37.15 12.80
C ASN A 48 2.72 36.38 12.99
N PRO A 49 3.37 35.87 11.92
CA PRO A 49 4.47 34.90 12.04
C PRO A 49 5.74 35.45 12.71
N SER A 50 5.89 36.78 12.78
CA SER A 50 7.09 37.43 13.31
C SER A 50 7.29 37.27 14.83
N THR A 51 6.23 37.02 15.61
CA THR A 51 6.32 36.87 17.07
C THR A 51 6.52 35.44 17.55
N LEU A 52 6.22 34.43 16.72
CA LEU A 52 6.35 33.00 17.07
C LEU A 52 7.77 32.45 16.83
N LEU A 53 8.53 33.06 15.92
CA LEU A 53 9.89 32.62 15.59
C LEU A 53 10.95 33.02 16.64
N GLN A 54 10.66 33.96 17.55
CA GLN A 54 11.63 34.39 18.56
C GLN A 54 11.78 33.45 19.78
N GLN A 55 10.95 32.42 19.92
CA GLN A 55 10.97 31.53 21.10
C GLN A 55 11.37 30.08 20.82
N LEU A 56 11.71 29.74 19.57
CA LEU A 56 12.18 28.39 19.23
C LEU A 56 13.71 28.33 19.28
N PRO A 57 14.31 27.38 20.02
CA PRO A 57 15.75 27.14 19.97
C PRO A 57 16.20 26.92 18.51
N GLY A 58 17.27 27.59 18.08
CA GLY A 58 17.69 27.64 16.68
C GLY A 58 17.84 26.26 16.02
N GLU A 59 18.21 25.24 16.80
CA GLU A 59 18.33 23.85 16.33
C GLU A 59 16.99 23.22 15.95
N LYS A 60 15.92 23.50 16.70
CA LYS A 60 14.56 23.03 16.40
C LYS A 60 13.94 23.78 15.21
N ALA A 61 14.22 25.08 15.09
CA ALA A 61 13.84 25.84 13.91
C ALA A 61 14.52 25.30 12.64
N ALA A 62 15.80 24.94 12.74
CA ALA A 62 16.54 24.31 11.64
C ALA A 62 16.01 22.92 11.29
N GLN A 63 15.50 22.16 12.26
CA GLN A 63 14.88 20.85 12.01
C GLN A 63 13.54 20.98 11.29
N VAL A 64 12.69 21.92 11.72
CA VAL A 64 11.41 22.19 11.03
C VAL A 64 11.66 22.71 9.61
N MET A 65 12.65 23.58 9.43
CA MET A 65 13.05 24.05 8.11
C MET A 65 13.52 22.91 7.20
N ARG A 66 14.36 22.00 7.72
CA ARG A 66 14.91 20.88 6.93
C ARG A 66 13.89 19.80 6.60
N GLN A 67 13.04 19.43 7.56
CA GLN A 67 12.15 18.28 7.39
C GLN A 67 10.82 18.63 6.73
N TYR A 68 10.36 19.88 6.84
CA TYR A 68 9.01 20.24 6.40
C TYR A 68 8.98 21.38 5.38
N LEU A 69 9.78 22.43 5.56
CA LEU A 69 9.71 23.59 4.67
C LEU A 69 10.58 23.43 3.42
N LEU A 70 11.83 22.97 3.54
CA LEU A 70 12.74 22.78 2.40
C LEU A 70 12.19 21.85 1.31
N PRO A 71 11.59 20.69 1.64
CA PRO A 71 10.97 19.82 0.63
C PRO A 71 9.86 20.52 -0.16
N MET A 72 9.08 21.41 0.47
CA MET A 72 8.04 22.18 -0.23
C MET A 72 8.64 23.17 -1.23
N PHE A 73 9.79 23.78 -0.92
CA PHE A 73 10.47 24.68 -1.84
C PHE A 73 11.23 23.92 -2.94
N GLU A 74 11.75 22.73 -2.66
CA GLU A 74 12.39 21.87 -3.67
C GLU A 74 11.38 21.38 -4.72
N VAL A 75 10.17 20.99 -4.32
CA VAL A 75 9.09 20.63 -5.27
C VAL A 75 8.77 21.81 -6.20
N HIS A 76 8.74 23.02 -5.67
CA HIS A 76 8.50 24.22 -6.48
C HIS A 76 9.65 24.53 -7.44
N ARG A 77 10.90 24.31 -7.00
CA ARG A 77 12.10 24.51 -7.82
C ARG A 77 12.18 23.50 -8.96
N ILE A 78 11.92 22.21 -8.69
CA ILE A 78 11.91 21.15 -9.71
C ILE A 78 10.85 21.46 -10.78
N ARG A 79 9.65 21.88 -10.37
CA ARG A 79 8.58 22.26 -11.30
C ARG A 79 8.94 23.47 -12.17
N GLN A 80 9.70 24.42 -11.62
CA GLN A 80 10.17 25.59 -12.36
C GLN A 80 11.29 25.22 -13.35
N GLU A 81 12.21 24.34 -12.96
CA GLU A 81 13.24 23.78 -13.86
C GLU A 81 12.63 22.95 -15.00
N GLU A 82 11.54 22.22 -14.77
CA GLU A 82 10.80 21.51 -15.82
C GLU A 82 10.13 22.46 -16.82
N ILE A 83 9.54 23.57 -16.34
CA ILE A 83 8.96 24.60 -17.20
C ILE A 83 10.06 25.26 -18.06
N GLU A 84 11.20 25.60 -17.46
CA GLU A 84 12.33 26.15 -18.20
C GLU A 84 12.95 25.15 -19.20
N ARG A 85 12.96 23.85 -18.90
CA ARG A 85 13.35 22.82 -19.88
C ARG A 85 12.39 22.76 -21.06
N HIS A 86 11.09 22.85 -20.81
CA HIS A 86 10.08 22.90 -21.87
C HIS A 86 10.23 24.14 -22.76
N GLU A 87 10.60 25.30 -22.20
CA GLU A 87 10.88 26.51 -22.98
C GLU A 87 12.20 26.40 -23.77
N ARG A 88 13.27 25.83 -23.17
CA ARG A 88 14.56 25.65 -23.85
C ARG A 88 14.53 24.60 -24.96
N LEU A 89 13.62 23.63 -24.90
CA LEU A 89 13.46 22.59 -25.92
C LEU A 89 12.67 23.04 -27.15
N GLY A 90 12.20 24.29 -27.20
CA GLY A 90 11.91 25.00 -28.45
C GLY A 90 11.14 24.19 -29.49
N THR A 91 9.99 23.61 -29.13
CA THR A 91 9.07 22.98 -30.09
C THR A 91 8.34 24.05 -30.92
N SER A 92 9.11 24.81 -31.70
CA SER A 92 8.63 25.57 -32.85
C SER A 92 8.65 24.63 -34.05
N THR A 93 7.51 24.00 -34.32
CA THR A 93 7.30 23.22 -35.54
C THR A 93 7.05 24.17 -36.71
N THR A 94 8.12 24.75 -37.25
CA THR A 94 8.15 25.26 -38.63
C THR A 94 9.37 24.67 -39.33
N ARG A 95 9.22 23.48 -39.93
CA ARG A 95 10.24 23.01 -40.88
C ARG A 95 9.69 22.12 -41.99
N LYS A 96 9.63 22.75 -43.17
CA LYS A 96 9.92 22.27 -44.53
C LYS A 96 9.60 20.81 -44.87
N GLU A 97 8.55 20.67 -45.66
CA GLU A 97 8.21 19.50 -46.48
C GLU A 97 9.37 19.06 -47.39
N PRO A 98 9.66 17.74 -47.49
CA PRO A 98 10.34 17.16 -48.64
C PRO A 98 9.33 16.91 -49.77
N LYS A 99 9.56 17.59 -50.89
CA LYS A 99 8.82 17.50 -52.15
C LYS A 99 8.99 16.10 -52.76
N LEU A 100 8.00 15.21 -52.59
CA LEU A 100 7.96 13.93 -53.30
C LEU A 100 7.19 14.10 -54.61
N GLU A 101 7.86 13.78 -55.71
CA GLU A 101 7.39 13.84 -57.08
C GLU A 101 6.28 12.80 -57.33
N VAL A 102 5.15 13.28 -57.85
CA VAL A 102 4.02 12.46 -58.31
C VAL A 102 4.19 12.23 -59.82
N PRO A 103 4.12 10.98 -60.32
CA PRO A 103 4.16 10.73 -61.75
C PRO A 103 2.82 11.14 -62.39
N THR A 104 2.90 12.19 -63.18
CA THR A 104 1.79 12.76 -63.96
C THR A 104 1.55 11.90 -65.21
N SER A 105 0.53 11.03 -65.18
CA SER A 105 0.01 10.39 -66.39
C SER A 105 -1.07 11.26 -67.01
N THR A 106 -0.73 11.88 -68.14
CA THR A 106 -1.57 12.70 -69.02
C THR A 106 -2.83 11.98 -69.53
N PRO A 107 -4.01 12.66 -69.58
CA PRO A 107 -5.19 12.14 -70.26
C PRO A 107 -5.02 12.29 -71.78
N ARG A 108 -5.09 11.16 -72.50
CA ARG A 108 -4.97 11.08 -73.95
C ARG A 108 -6.29 11.54 -74.58
N ALA A 109 -6.26 12.68 -75.26
CA ALA A 109 -7.38 13.22 -76.02
C ALA A 109 -7.84 12.24 -77.11
N ALA A 110 -9.14 11.95 -77.15
CA ALA A 110 -9.78 11.15 -78.18
C ALA A 110 -10.20 12.04 -79.35
N SER A 111 -9.77 11.65 -80.56
CA SER A 111 -10.13 12.27 -81.84
C SER A 111 -11.57 11.91 -82.28
N PRO A 112 -12.25 12.79 -83.03
CA PRO A 112 -13.59 12.54 -83.56
C PRO A 112 -13.51 11.62 -84.79
N VAL A 113 -14.14 10.44 -84.72
CA VAL A 113 -14.25 9.49 -85.84
C VAL A 113 -15.66 9.51 -86.42
N SER A 114 -15.69 9.51 -87.75
CA SER A 114 -16.83 9.60 -88.67
C SER A 114 -17.96 8.59 -88.43
N PRO A 115 -19.23 8.98 -88.66
CA PRO A 115 -20.39 8.12 -88.48
C PRO A 115 -20.67 7.29 -89.74
N GLY A 116 -20.47 5.98 -89.67
CA GLY A 116 -20.97 5.08 -90.69
C GLY A 116 -20.29 3.71 -90.69
N LYS A 117 -20.94 2.73 -90.04
CA LYS A 117 -20.66 1.27 -90.03
C LYS A 117 -19.80 0.70 -88.89
N THR A 118 -19.40 1.46 -87.88
CA THR A 118 -18.55 0.99 -86.75
C THR A 118 -19.24 0.91 -85.39
N ALA A 119 -20.56 1.13 -85.30
CA ALA A 119 -21.28 1.13 -84.02
C ALA A 119 -21.17 -0.20 -83.26
N VAL A 120 -21.20 -1.33 -83.98
CA VAL A 120 -21.05 -2.66 -83.37
C VAL A 120 -19.65 -2.87 -82.79
N LEU A 121 -18.62 -2.33 -83.45
CA LEU A 121 -17.23 -2.44 -82.99
C LEU A 121 -16.95 -1.55 -81.76
N ALA A 122 -17.57 -0.36 -81.72
CA ALA A 122 -17.50 0.53 -80.56
C ALA A 122 -18.25 -0.03 -79.35
N GLU A 123 -19.42 -0.63 -79.56
CA GLU A 123 -20.19 -1.35 -78.52
C GLU A 123 -19.44 -2.56 -77.98
N MET A 124 -18.73 -3.30 -78.84
CA MET A 124 -17.89 -4.43 -78.45
C MET A 124 -16.67 -3.98 -77.64
N GLN A 125 -16.01 -2.88 -78.06
CA GLN A 125 -14.90 -2.28 -77.30
C GLN A 125 -15.36 -1.71 -75.95
N LEU A 126 -16.56 -1.14 -75.89
CA LEU A 126 -17.16 -0.68 -74.63
C LEU A 126 -17.47 -1.87 -73.73
N SER A 127 -18.03 -2.95 -74.27
CA SER A 127 -18.27 -4.19 -73.52
C SER A 127 -16.98 -4.78 -72.96
N ASP A 128 -15.90 -4.81 -73.75
CA ASP A 128 -14.59 -5.28 -73.30
C ASP A 128 -14.02 -4.37 -72.20
N SER A 129 -14.17 -3.05 -72.32
CA SER A 129 -13.74 -2.09 -71.30
C SER A 129 -14.55 -2.23 -70.00
N LEU A 130 -15.87 -2.37 -70.10
CA LEU A 130 -16.75 -2.59 -68.95
C LEU A 130 -16.49 -3.94 -68.29
N LEU A 131 -16.21 -5.00 -69.06
CA LEU A 131 -15.78 -6.29 -68.52
C LEU A 131 -14.44 -6.18 -67.78
N SER A 132 -13.48 -5.42 -68.33
CA SER A 132 -12.20 -5.16 -67.66
C SER A 132 -12.38 -4.36 -66.38
N GLU A 133 -13.22 -3.32 -66.37
CA GLU A 133 -13.52 -2.54 -65.17
C GLU A 133 -14.27 -3.36 -64.13
N LEU A 134 -15.21 -4.20 -64.55
CA LEU A 134 -15.92 -5.14 -63.67
C LEU A 134 -14.94 -6.15 -63.05
N GLN A 135 -13.96 -6.62 -63.82
CA GLN A 135 -12.92 -7.51 -63.33
C GLN A 135 -12.03 -6.80 -62.29
N VAL A 136 -11.57 -5.58 -62.56
CA VAL A 136 -10.80 -4.76 -61.61
C VAL A 136 -11.62 -4.46 -60.34
N ALA A 137 -12.92 -4.17 -60.48
CA ALA A 137 -13.81 -3.94 -59.36
C ALA A 137 -13.99 -5.22 -58.52
N LYS A 138 -14.12 -6.39 -59.15
CA LYS A 138 -14.18 -7.69 -58.47
C LYS A 138 -12.90 -7.98 -57.69
N GLU A 139 -11.74 -7.74 -58.28
CA GLU A 139 -10.43 -7.89 -57.63
C GLU A 139 -10.27 -6.93 -56.45
N GLY A 140 -10.66 -5.65 -56.63
CA GLY A 140 -10.68 -4.67 -55.54
C GLY A 140 -11.60 -5.08 -54.39
N ASN A 141 -12.79 -5.63 -54.70
CA ASN A 141 -13.73 -6.13 -53.70
C ASN A 141 -13.14 -7.35 -52.96
N ALA A 142 -12.45 -8.25 -53.66
CA ALA A 142 -11.78 -9.39 -53.07
C ALA A 142 -10.68 -8.95 -52.08
N VAL A 143 -9.85 -7.96 -52.44
CA VAL A 143 -8.83 -7.39 -51.55
C VAL A 143 -9.46 -6.73 -50.32
N LEU A 144 -10.55 -5.99 -50.49
CA LEU A 144 -11.25 -5.37 -49.35
C LEU A 144 -11.86 -6.40 -48.40
N ARG A 145 -12.45 -7.48 -48.93
CA ARG A 145 -12.94 -8.60 -48.12
C ARG A 145 -11.80 -9.26 -47.34
N GLN A 146 -10.67 -9.52 -48.00
CA GLN A 146 -9.49 -10.07 -47.33
C GLN A 146 -8.99 -9.14 -46.21
N ARG A 147 -8.90 -7.83 -46.46
CA ARG A 147 -8.52 -6.85 -45.43
C ARG A 147 -9.50 -6.79 -44.27
N LEU A 148 -10.80 -6.90 -44.55
CA LEU A 148 -11.83 -6.98 -43.51
C LEU A 148 -11.62 -8.22 -42.64
N THR A 149 -11.42 -9.40 -43.24
CA THR A 149 -11.16 -10.64 -42.49
C THR A 149 -9.89 -10.56 -41.65
N VAL A 150 -8.81 -9.96 -42.16
CA VAL A 150 -7.57 -9.72 -41.38
C VAL A 150 -7.82 -8.75 -40.23
N SER A 151 -8.62 -7.70 -40.44
CA SER A 151 -8.99 -6.77 -39.36
C SER A 151 -9.87 -7.43 -38.30
N GLU A 152 -10.82 -8.28 -38.70
CA GLU A 152 -11.70 -9.01 -37.77
C GLU A 152 -10.94 -10.02 -36.93
N THR A 153 -9.98 -10.74 -37.52
CA THR A 153 -9.10 -11.66 -36.79
C THR A 153 -8.20 -10.92 -35.83
N ALA A 154 -7.59 -9.80 -36.23
CA ALA A 154 -6.80 -8.96 -35.33
C ALA A 154 -7.64 -8.40 -34.17
N CYS A 155 -8.90 -7.99 -34.42
CA CYS A 155 -9.80 -7.56 -33.35
C CYS A 155 -10.11 -8.70 -32.36
N LYS A 156 -10.33 -9.93 -32.85
CA LYS A 156 -10.56 -11.10 -31.97
C LYS A 156 -9.34 -11.38 -31.09
N GLU A 157 -8.13 -11.38 -31.67
CA GLU A 157 -6.89 -11.57 -30.91
C GLU A 157 -6.70 -10.49 -29.83
N LEU A 158 -7.06 -9.24 -30.13
CA LEU A 158 -7.00 -8.15 -29.14
C LEU A 158 -8.03 -8.34 -28.02
N TYR A 159 -9.23 -8.82 -28.33
CA TYR A 159 -10.23 -9.15 -27.32
C TYR A 159 -9.78 -10.30 -26.40
N GLU A 160 -9.21 -11.37 -26.96
CA GLU A 160 -8.66 -12.48 -26.18
C GLU A 160 -7.51 -12.02 -25.27
N LYS A 161 -6.62 -11.16 -25.78
CA LYS A 161 -5.54 -10.54 -24.97
C LYS A 161 -6.10 -9.66 -23.86
N LEU A 162 -7.15 -8.89 -24.14
CA LEU A 162 -7.81 -8.06 -23.13
C LEU A 162 -8.43 -8.93 -22.03
N GLU A 163 -9.10 -10.03 -22.39
CA GLU A 163 -9.70 -10.96 -21.44
C GLU A 163 -8.65 -11.71 -20.59
N ALA A 164 -7.53 -12.11 -21.20
CA ALA A 164 -6.41 -12.68 -20.48
C ALA A 164 -5.79 -11.67 -19.48
N ALA A 165 -5.64 -10.41 -19.90
CA ALA A 165 -5.12 -9.34 -19.03
C ALA A 165 -6.08 -9.00 -17.88
N THR A 166 -7.40 -8.97 -18.11
CA THR A 166 -8.38 -8.74 -17.05
C THR A 166 -8.42 -9.91 -16.06
N SER A 167 -8.31 -11.15 -16.53
CA SER A 167 -8.20 -12.34 -15.67
C SER A 167 -6.92 -12.30 -14.82
N SER A 168 -5.77 -11.94 -15.40
CA SER A 168 -4.51 -11.77 -14.67
C SER A 168 -4.61 -10.66 -13.61
N LEU A 169 -5.22 -9.53 -13.95
CA LEU A 169 -5.43 -8.42 -13.02
C LEU A 169 -6.35 -8.83 -11.85
N ALA A 170 -7.38 -9.63 -12.11
CA ALA A 170 -8.23 -10.17 -11.06
C ALA A 170 -7.47 -11.09 -10.09
N LYS A 171 -6.59 -11.97 -10.61
CA LYS A 171 -5.72 -12.82 -9.78
C LYS A 171 -4.78 -12.02 -8.90
N LEU A 172 -4.09 -11.02 -9.47
CA LEU A 172 -3.19 -10.14 -8.73
C LEU A 172 -3.90 -9.35 -7.64
N LYS A 173 -5.16 -8.93 -7.86
CA LYS A 173 -5.96 -8.28 -6.81
C LYS A 173 -6.25 -9.21 -5.63
N VAL A 174 -6.53 -10.49 -5.89
CA VAL A 174 -6.77 -11.48 -4.82
C VAL A 174 -5.48 -11.74 -4.04
N GLU A 175 -4.35 -11.93 -4.73
CA GLU A 175 -3.04 -12.10 -4.09
C GLU A 175 -2.66 -10.87 -3.24
N LEU A 176 -2.95 -9.66 -3.72
CA LEU A 176 -2.71 -8.43 -2.98
C LEU A 176 -3.56 -8.37 -1.69
N GLU A 177 -4.83 -8.75 -1.72
CA GLU A 177 -5.66 -8.75 -0.51
C GLU A 177 -5.26 -9.88 0.47
N GLN A 178 -4.86 -11.05 -0.03
CA GLN A 178 -4.34 -12.13 0.83
C GLN A 178 -3.04 -11.72 1.52
N THR A 179 -2.11 -11.08 0.81
CA THR A 179 -0.86 -10.58 1.39
C THR A 179 -1.14 -9.48 2.40
N LYS A 180 -2.04 -8.55 2.11
CA LYS A 180 -2.48 -7.52 3.06
C LYS A 180 -3.05 -8.13 4.33
N GLN A 181 -3.99 -9.08 4.22
CA GLN A 181 -4.59 -9.75 5.37
C GLN A 181 -3.55 -10.50 6.22
N LYS A 182 -2.59 -11.17 5.57
CA LYS A 182 -1.46 -11.80 6.25
C LYS A 182 -0.61 -10.78 7.01
N THR A 183 -0.24 -9.66 6.38
CA THR A 183 0.54 -8.61 7.04
C THR A 183 -0.21 -7.96 8.19
N GLU A 184 -1.52 -7.78 8.10
CA GLU A 184 -2.35 -7.26 9.18
C GLU A 184 -2.40 -8.22 10.38
N SER A 185 -2.50 -9.53 10.12
CA SER A 185 -2.42 -10.59 11.13
C SER A 185 -1.05 -10.60 11.83
N ASP A 186 0.03 -10.56 11.07
CA ASP A 186 1.40 -10.53 11.60
C ASP A 186 1.63 -9.25 12.44
N CYS A 187 1.14 -8.09 11.98
CA CYS A 187 1.18 -6.84 12.74
C CYS A 187 0.34 -6.89 14.02
N ALA A 188 -0.77 -7.62 14.05
CA ALA A 188 -1.55 -7.82 15.27
C ALA A 188 -0.80 -8.71 16.27
N SER A 189 -0.20 -9.80 15.79
CA SER A 189 0.64 -10.70 16.61
C SER A 189 1.84 -9.98 17.22
N LEU A 190 2.57 -9.18 16.44
CA LEU A 190 3.70 -8.39 16.93
C LEU A 190 3.28 -7.33 17.95
N ARG A 191 2.14 -6.65 17.73
CA ARG A 191 1.59 -5.70 18.71
C ARG A 191 1.26 -6.37 20.03
N TRP A 192 0.69 -7.58 19.99
CA TRP A 192 0.42 -8.36 21.19
C TRP A 192 1.71 -8.77 21.92
N GLN A 193 2.73 -9.23 21.20
CA GLN A 193 4.03 -9.56 21.78
C GLN A 193 4.73 -8.35 22.42
N LEU A 194 4.66 -7.18 21.78
CA LEU A 194 5.18 -5.93 22.35
C LEU A 194 4.46 -5.58 23.66
N GLN A 195 3.14 -5.71 23.71
CA GLN A 195 2.38 -5.46 24.93
C GLN A 195 2.76 -6.41 26.08
N GLN A 196 3.05 -7.69 25.77
CA GLN A 196 3.54 -8.65 26.77
C GLN A 196 4.94 -8.27 27.29
N LEU A 197 5.85 -7.87 26.41
CA LEU A 197 7.19 -7.43 26.79
C LEU A 197 7.17 -6.14 27.62
N GLU A 198 6.31 -5.18 27.28
CA GLU A 198 6.11 -3.96 28.07
C GLU A 198 5.60 -4.28 29.48
N ALA A 199 4.67 -5.22 29.61
CA ALA A 199 4.17 -5.67 30.91
C ALA A 199 5.28 -6.34 31.76
N LEU A 200 6.11 -7.19 31.15
CA LEU A 200 7.26 -7.81 31.81
C LEU A 200 8.32 -6.80 32.24
N ILE A 201 8.61 -5.81 31.40
CA ILE A 201 9.51 -4.70 31.75
C ILE A 201 8.96 -3.93 32.95
N GLY A 202 7.66 -3.65 32.97
CA GLY A 202 6.98 -3.02 34.11
C GLY A 202 7.16 -3.82 35.40
N GLN A 203 6.92 -5.13 35.36
CA GLN A 203 7.12 -6.01 36.52
C GLN A 203 8.57 -5.99 37.03
N HIS A 204 9.56 -6.09 36.13
CA HIS A 204 10.96 -6.03 36.52
C HIS A 204 11.37 -4.67 37.11
N GLN A 205 10.80 -3.56 36.61
CA GLN A 205 11.04 -2.23 37.18
C GLN A 205 10.47 -2.11 38.61
N GLU A 206 9.29 -2.67 38.85
CA GLU A 206 8.69 -2.75 40.19
C GLU A 206 9.53 -3.61 41.13
N GLU A 207 9.98 -4.79 40.69
CA GLU A 207 10.87 -5.66 41.46
C GLU A 207 12.21 -5.00 41.76
N GLN A 208 12.81 -4.33 40.78
CA GLN A 208 14.07 -3.60 40.95
C GLN A 208 13.90 -2.47 41.98
N SER A 209 12.78 -1.74 41.93
CA SER A 209 12.47 -0.69 42.90
C SER A 209 12.31 -1.27 44.31
N ARG A 210 11.60 -2.40 44.44
CA ARG A 210 11.45 -3.11 45.72
C ARG A 210 12.78 -3.59 46.28
N LEU A 211 13.61 -4.26 45.47
CA LEU A 211 14.93 -4.73 45.89
C LEU A 211 15.86 -3.59 46.27
N SER A 212 15.83 -2.48 45.52
CA SER A 212 16.59 -1.27 45.84
C SER A 212 16.20 -0.74 47.22
N GLN A 213 14.90 -0.66 47.51
CA GLN A 213 14.41 -0.26 48.82
C GLN A 213 14.89 -1.21 49.93
N THR A 214 14.74 -2.53 49.75
CA THR A 214 15.23 -3.52 50.72
C THR A 214 16.74 -3.39 50.97
N VAL A 215 17.54 -3.14 49.93
CA VAL A 215 18.98 -2.91 50.08
C VAL A 215 19.27 -1.65 50.90
N THR A 216 18.51 -0.57 50.71
CA THR A 216 18.68 0.65 51.52
C THR A 216 18.34 0.41 53.00
N GLU A 217 17.26 -0.33 53.29
CA GLU A 217 16.87 -0.70 54.65
C GLU A 217 17.94 -1.59 55.32
N LEU A 218 18.48 -2.57 54.59
CA LEU A 218 19.57 -3.43 55.07
C LEU A 218 20.87 -2.63 55.32
N ARG A 219 21.17 -1.62 54.51
CA ARG A 219 22.32 -0.73 54.76
C ARG A 219 22.14 0.06 56.06
N GLN A 220 20.96 0.64 56.27
CA GLN A 220 20.65 1.40 57.48
C GLN A 220 20.74 0.53 58.75
N THR A 221 20.21 -0.69 58.69
CA THR A 221 20.30 -1.64 59.83
C THR A 221 21.74 -2.06 60.11
N ASN A 222 22.56 -2.26 59.07
CA ASN A 222 23.99 -2.57 59.23
C ASN A 222 24.77 -1.39 59.85
N GLU A 223 24.48 -0.15 59.43
CA GLU A 223 25.06 1.05 60.03
C GLU A 223 24.67 1.21 61.51
N GLU A 224 23.42 0.93 61.87
CA GLU A 224 22.94 0.92 63.27
C GLU A 224 23.67 -0.16 64.10
N LEU A 225 23.79 -1.38 63.58
CA LEU A 225 24.51 -2.46 64.26
C LEU A 225 25.99 -2.13 64.43
N SER A 226 26.62 -1.52 63.43
CA SER A 226 28.02 -1.08 63.49
C SER A 226 28.23 0.01 64.55
N ARG A 227 27.27 0.95 64.69
CA ARG A 227 27.27 1.94 65.78
C ARG A 227 27.15 1.26 67.14
N LYS A 228 26.19 0.34 67.31
CA LYS A 228 26.01 -0.42 68.57
C LYS A 228 27.26 -1.21 68.94
N LEU A 229 27.87 -1.91 67.99
CA LEU A 229 29.10 -2.67 68.20
C LEU A 229 30.24 -1.77 68.69
N THR A 230 30.39 -0.58 68.11
CA THR A 230 31.39 0.41 68.53
C THR A 230 31.16 0.87 69.97
N VAL A 231 29.90 1.16 70.33
CA VAL A 231 29.52 1.52 71.71
C VAL A 231 29.85 0.37 72.68
N THR A 232 29.42 -0.86 72.38
CA THR A 232 29.71 -2.02 73.23
C THR A 232 31.21 -2.26 73.40
N ARG A 233 32.01 -2.10 72.34
CA ARG A 233 33.47 -2.22 72.39
C ARG A 233 34.10 -1.15 73.30
N ASN A 234 33.63 0.09 73.21
CA ASN A 234 34.11 1.18 74.07
C ASN A 234 33.71 0.94 75.53
N THR A 235 32.48 0.50 75.80
CA THR A 235 32.02 0.13 77.15
C THR A 235 32.84 -1.02 77.73
N ALA A 236 33.12 -2.07 76.94
CA ALA A 236 33.96 -3.18 77.38
C ALA A 236 35.39 -2.73 77.71
N SER A 237 35.95 -1.81 76.91
CA SER A 237 37.29 -1.25 77.16
C SER A 237 37.33 -0.42 78.45
N LEU A 238 36.28 0.35 78.74
CA LEU A 238 36.14 1.10 80.00
C LEU A 238 36.05 0.16 81.21
N LEU A 239 35.20 -0.88 81.14
CA LEU A 239 35.08 -1.88 82.20
C LEU A 239 36.39 -2.63 82.45
N GLN A 240 37.17 -2.90 81.38
CA GLN A 240 38.50 -3.50 81.52
C GLN A 240 39.45 -2.58 82.29
N HIS A 241 39.50 -1.28 81.97
CA HIS A 241 40.31 -0.33 82.72
C HIS A 241 39.85 -0.17 84.18
N GLU A 242 38.55 -0.16 84.45
CA GLU A 242 38.02 -0.17 85.82
C GLU A 242 38.48 -1.41 86.58
N HIS A 243 38.42 -2.60 85.95
CA HIS A 243 38.90 -3.84 86.53
C HIS A 243 40.42 -3.81 86.82
N GLU A 244 41.22 -3.25 85.91
CA GLU A 244 42.66 -3.05 86.09
C GLU A 244 42.95 -2.13 87.29
N VAL A 245 42.23 -1.01 87.41
CA VAL A 245 42.35 -0.08 88.56
C VAL A 245 41.97 -0.78 89.87
N LEU A 246 40.85 -1.51 89.90
CA LEU A 246 40.43 -2.27 91.08
C LEU A 246 41.46 -3.35 91.46
N THR A 247 42.03 -4.02 90.47
CA THR A 247 43.08 -5.03 90.68
C THR A 247 44.33 -4.41 91.29
N GLU A 248 44.77 -3.24 90.81
CA GLU A 248 45.90 -2.49 91.41
C GLU A 248 45.57 -2.00 92.82
N GLN A 249 44.36 -1.52 93.07
CA GLN A 249 43.92 -1.12 94.42
C GLN A 249 43.94 -2.30 95.39
N VAL A 250 43.42 -3.47 94.98
CA VAL A 250 43.47 -4.71 95.78
C VAL A 250 44.92 -5.15 96.02
N ARG A 251 45.79 -5.05 95.01
CA ARG A 251 47.21 -5.38 95.15
C ARG A 251 47.92 -4.43 96.12
N GLY A 252 47.62 -3.13 96.05
CA GLY A 252 48.12 -2.10 96.96
C GLY A 252 47.66 -2.32 98.40
N LEU A 253 46.36 -2.59 98.61
CA LEU A 253 45.83 -2.97 99.92
C LEU A 253 46.51 -4.24 100.45
N SER A 254 46.65 -5.28 99.62
CA SER A 254 47.35 -6.52 99.99
C SER A 254 48.81 -6.28 100.38
N ALA A 255 49.51 -5.36 99.70
CA ALA A 255 50.87 -4.96 100.07
C ALA A 255 50.91 -4.24 101.43
N VAL A 256 50.00 -3.29 101.69
CA VAL A 256 49.87 -2.62 103.00
C VAL A 256 49.51 -3.62 104.11
N THR A 257 48.72 -4.65 103.78
CA THR A 257 48.38 -5.72 104.75
C THR A 257 49.59 -6.61 105.07
N LYS A 258 50.57 -6.72 104.17
CA LYS A 258 51.84 -7.44 104.44
C LYS A 258 52.77 -6.66 105.37
N ASP A 259 52.60 -5.34 105.48
CA ASP A 259 53.37 -4.47 106.37
C ASP A 259 52.74 -4.28 107.76
N LEU A 260 51.66 -5.01 108.10
CA LEU A 260 51.17 -5.16 109.48
C LEU A 260 51.86 -6.36 110.16
N PRO A 261 52.87 -6.16 111.05
CA PRO A 261 53.61 -7.27 111.64
C PRO A 261 52.93 -7.89 112.88
N THR A 262 51.68 -7.52 113.20
CA THR A 262 51.10 -7.78 114.54
C THR A 262 49.80 -8.58 114.56
N VAL A 263 49.45 -9.31 113.49
CA VAL A 263 48.28 -10.21 113.51
C VAL A 263 48.61 -11.64 113.07
N LYS A 264 49.75 -11.88 112.41
CA LYS A 264 50.14 -13.23 111.97
C LYS A 264 50.77 -14.10 113.07
N SER A 265 51.14 -13.52 114.22
CA SER A 265 51.71 -14.28 115.36
C SER A 265 50.70 -14.76 116.41
N LEU A 266 49.41 -14.42 116.26
CA LEU A 266 48.34 -14.91 117.13
C LEU A 266 47.46 -16.00 116.48
N GLN A 267 47.60 -16.23 115.17
CA GLN A 267 46.79 -17.22 114.45
C GLN A 267 47.44 -18.62 114.42
N ASP A 268 48.76 -18.71 114.59
CA ASP A 268 49.53 -19.95 114.40
C ASP A 268 49.71 -20.79 115.68
N ALA A 269 49.07 -20.45 116.81
CA ALA A 269 49.34 -21.07 118.12
C ALA A 269 48.16 -21.84 118.78
N LEU A 270 47.01 -22.01 118.11
CA LEU A 270 45.82 -22.64 118.73
C LEU A 270 45.14 -23.74 117.91
N LEU A 271 45.74 -24.19 116.81
CA LEU A 271 45.04 -25.01 115.84
C LEU A 271 46.01 -26.10 115.34
N PHE A 272 46.23 -27.15 116.12
CA PHE A 272 47.04 -28.29 115.66
C PHE A 272 46.52 -29.67 116.07
N GLU A 273 45.28 -29.77 116.56
CA GLU A 273 44.56 -31.06 116.64
C GLU A 273 43.15 -31.02 116.03
N GLU A 274 42.56 -29.85 115.75
CA GLU A 274 41.33 -29.71 114.92
C GLU A 274 41.65 -29.48 113.42
N ILE A 275 42.91 -29.14 113.09
CA ILE A 275 43.32 -28.78 111.73
C ILE A 275 43.39 -29.98 110.78
N GLU A 276 43.61 -31.21 111.24
CA GLU A 276 43.69 -32.35 110.31
C GLU A 276 42.31 -32.78 109.76
N GLU A 277 41.24 -32.68 110.56
CA GLU A 277 39.87 -32.85 110.05
C GLU A 277 39.44 -31.66 109.18
N GLU A 278 39.74 -30.43 109.59
CA GLU A 278 39.42 -29.25 108.79
C GLU A 278 40.23 -29.19 107.49
N ILE A 279 41.51 -29.60 107.46
CA ILE A 279 42.31 -29.72 106.22
C ILE A 279 41.75 -30.79 105.31
N CYS A 280 41.23 -31.91 105.83
CA CYS A 280 40.59 -32.92 105.00
C CYS A 280 39.30 -32.37 104.36
N ILE A 281 38.47 -31.67 105.15
CA ILE A 281 37.26 -30.99 104.65
C ILE A 281 37.62 -29.87 103.66
N LEU A 282 38.68 -29.09 103.92
CA LEU A 282 39.14 -28.02 103.03
C LEU A 282 39.73 -28.58 101.73
N SER A 283 40.49 -29.68 101.82
CA SER A 283 41.04 -30.42 100.70
C SER A 283 39.93 -30.92 99.80
N ASP A 284 38.92 -31.58 100.37
CA ASP A 284 37.75 -32.08 99.64
C ASP A 284 36.93 -30.93 99.06
N PHE A 285 36.79 -29.82 99.77
CA PHE A 285 36.11 -28.62 99.28
C PHE A 285 36.89 -27.95 98.12
N ILE A 286 38.21 -27.83 98.21
CA ILE A 286 39.06 -27.28 97.15
C ILE A 286 39.07 -28.21 95.93
N TRP A 287 39.14 -29.52 96.15
CA TRP A 287 39.06 -30.53 95.08
C TRP A 287 37.69 -30.51 94.40
N SER A 288 36.60 -30.46 95.17
CA SER A 288 35.23 -30.33 94.66
C SER A 288 35.02 -29.03 93.89
N ARG A 289 35.52 -27.91 94.40
CA ARG A 289 35.46 -26.61 93.71
C ARG A 289 36.33 -26.57 92.45
N SER A 290 37.50 -27.21 92.48
CA SER A 290 38.39 -27.32 91.31
C SER A 290 37.76 -28.18 90.21
N THR A 291 37.18 -29.33 90.58
CA THR A 291 36.45 -30.21 89.64
C THR A 291 35.19 -29.54 89.09
N ALA A 292 34.45 -28.77 89.89
CA ALA A 292 33.33 -27.95 89.42
C ALA A 292 33.77 -26.82 88.49
N PHE A 293 34.89 -26.14 88.78
CA PHE A 293 35.45 -25.14 87.88
C PHE A 293 35.93 -25.76 86.56
N GLN A 294 36.56 -26.93 86.63
CA GLN A 294 37.02 -27.66 85.46
C GLN A 294 35.84 -28.17 84.60
N SER A 295 34.74 -28.60 85.22
CA SER A 295 33.54 -29.02 84.50
C SER A 295 32.84 -27.85 83.79
N VAL A 296 32.73 -26.69 84.45
CA VAL A 296 32.20 -25.46 83.83
C VAL A 296 33.12 -24.95 82.72
N SER A 297 34.43 -24.93 82.94
CA SER A 297 35.42 -24.54 81.93
C SER A 297 35.36 -25.45 80.71
N LYS A 298 35.24 -26.76 80.92
CA LYS A 298 35.08 -27.74 79.84
C LYS A 298 33.78 -27.52 79.06
N ALA A 299 32.66 -27.28 79.75
CA ALA A 299 31.39 -26.98 79.07
C ALA A 299 31.47 -25.72 78.20
N HIS A 300 32.09 -24.64 78.69
CA HIS A 300 32.33 -23.44 77.89
C HIS A 300 33.24 -23.69 76.69
N ILE A 301 34.30 -24.50 76.85
CA ILE A 301 35.19 -24.87 75.73
C ILE A 301 34.39 -25.66 74.67
N ASP A 302 33.57 -26.63 75.10
CA ASP A 302 32.74 -27.43 74.20
C ASP A 302 31.75 -26.55 73.43
N ASP A 303 31.15 -25.54 74.08
CA ASP A 303 30.22 -24.61 73.44
C ASP A 303 30.93 -23.66 72.46
N ILE A 304 32.14 -23.18 72.79
CA ILE A 304 32.98 -22.41 71.86
C ILE A 304 33.35 -23.26 70.65
N GLN A 305 33.71 -24.53 70.85
CA GLN A 305 34.04 -25.45 69.76
C GLN A 305 32.83 -25.71 68.85
N LYS A 306 31.63 -25.93 69.41
CA LYS A 306 30.40 -26.05 68.63
C LYS A 306 30.10 -24.79 67.84
N PHE A 307 30.23 -23.61 68.46
CA PHE A 307 30.02 -22.34 67.78
C PHE A 307 31.02 -22.13 66.64
N SER A 308 32.29 -22.45 66.87
CA SER A 308 33.34 -22.41 65.84
C SER A 308 33.04 -23.36 64.68
N ALA A 309 32.60 -24.59 64.97
CA ALA A 309 32.21 -25.56 63.94
C ALA A 309 31.00 -25.07 63.12
N ASN A 310 30.00 -24.49 63.78
CA ASN A 310 28.84 -23.90 63.10
C ASN A 310 29.24 -22.73 62.19
N LEU A 311 30.10 -21.81 62.66
CA LEU A 311 30.63 -20.73 61.84
C LEU A 311 31.41 -21.26 60.62
N GLN A 312 32.24 -22.28 60.81
CA GLN A 312 33.00 -22.90 59.72
C GLN A 312 32.06 -23.53 58.67
N ASN A 313 30.99 -24.19 59.11
CA ASN A 313 29.96 -24.74 58.21
C ASN A 313 29.22 -23.64 57.43
N GLU A 314 28.85 -22.54 58.08
CA GLU A 314 28.21 -21.40 57.40
C GLU A 314 29.16 -20.72 56.41
N CYS A 315 30.45 -20.56 56.75
CA CYS A 315 31.46 -20.08 55.81
C CYS A 315 31.59 -21.00 54.58
N ALA A 316 31.56 -22.32 54.77
CA ALA A 316 31.58 -23.28 53.66
C ALA A 316 30.32 -23.18 52.78
N LYS A 317 29.13 -23.04 53.37
CA LYS A 317 27.88 -22.83 52.62
C LYS A 317 27.94 -21.55 51.80
N LEU A 318 28.38 -20.43 52.39
CA LEU A 318 28.53 -19.15 51.69
C LEU A 318 29.56 -19.23 50.56
N ALA A 319 30.66 -19.97 50.73
CA ALA A 319 31.64 -20.19 49.68
C ALA A 319 31.06 -20.98 48.49
N ASN A 320 30.25 -22.01 48.77
CA ASN A 320 29.56 -22.78 47.74
C ASN A 320 28.52 -21.94 47.00
N GLU A 321 27.72 -21.16 47.72
CA GLU A 321 26.72 -20.28 47.12
C GLU A 321 27.39 -19.19 46.26
N ARG A 322 28.49 -18.60 46.73
CA ARG A 322 29.29 -17.66 45.93
C ARG A 322 29.76 -18.30 44.62
N THR A 323 30.24 -19.54 44.67
CA THR A 323 30.70 -20.26 43.48
C THR A 323 29.55 -20.50 42.50
N ARG A 324 28.40 -20.95 43.01
CA ARG A 324 27.17 -21.13 42.22
C ARG A 324 26.72 -19.83 41.55
N LEU A 325 26.71 -18.72 42.29
CA LEU A 325 26.35 -17.40 41.75
C LEU A 325 27.32 -16.92 40.67
N LEU A 326 28.61 -17.22 40.82
CA LEU A 326 29.61 -16.91 39.79
C LEU A 326 29.37 -17.70 38.50
N ASP A 327 28.98 -18.97 38.60
CA ASP A 327 28.67 -19.78 37.42
C ASP A 327 27.37 -19.33 36.74
N ILE A 328 26.32 -19.04 37.50
CA ILE A 328 25.09 -18.43 36.96
C ILE A 328 25.41 -17.10 36.25
N LYS A 329 26.28 -16.26 36.84
CA LYS A 329 26.70 -15.00 36.20
C LYS A 329 27.42 -15.24 34.87
N LYS A 330 28.27 -16.26 34.77
CA LYS A 330 28.94 -16.62 33.51
C LYS A 330 27.93 -17.06 32.46
N ASP A 331 26.97 -17.90 32.82
CA ASP A 331 25.93 -18.38 31.92
C ASP A 331 25.05 -17.23 31.41
N LEU A 332 24.63 -16.32 32.29
CA LEU A 332 23.88 -15.12 31.91
C LEU A 332 24.70 -14.20 30.99
N THR A 333 26.01 -14.10 31.21
CA THR A 333 26.90 -13.32 30.33
C THR A 333 26.97 -13.95 28.94
N LEU A 334 27.10 -15.28 28.84
CA LEU A 334 27.07 -16.00 27.58
C LEU A 334 25.72 -15.86 26.85
N GLN A 335 24.60 -15.93 27.57
CA GLN A 335 23.27 -15.70 27.00
C GLN A 335 23.11 -14.28 26.47
N ARG A 336 23.55 -13.27 27.23
CA ARG A 336 23.56 -11.88 26.78
C ARG A 336 24.37 -11.70 25.50
N ASP A 337 25.56 -12.30 25.43
CA ASP A 337 26.44 -12.17 24.26
C ASP A 337 25.85 -12.89 23.03
N ARG A 338 25.17 -14.03 23.21
CA ARG A 338 24.41 -14.69 22.14
C ARG A 338 23.27 -13.82 21.62
N LEU A 339 22.46 -13.25 22.52
CA LEU A 339 21.36 -12.36 22.14
C LEU A 339 21.86 -11.09 21.43
N ALA A 340 23.00 -10.54 21.88
CA ALA A 340 23.64 -9.41 21.20
C ALA A 340 24.12 -9.78 19.79
N ALA A 341 24.71 -10.97 19.60
CA ALA A 341 25.12 -11.46 18.29
C ALA A 341 23.92 -11.69 17.35
N GLU A 342 22.83 -12.26 17.86
CA GLU A 342 21.60 -12.48 17.10
C GLU A 342 20.92 -11.17 16.72
N THR A 343 20.87 -10.20 17.65
CA THR A 343 20.35 -8.85 17.37
C THR A 343 21.15 -8.16 16.27
N ASN A 344 22.49 -8.28 16.29
CA ASN A 344 23.35 -7.74 15.24
C ASN A 344 23.22 -8.49 13.91
N ARG A 345 22.91 -9.79 13.92
CA ARG A 345 22.59 -10.57 12.70
C ARG A 345 21.29 -10.05 12.08
N LEU A 346 20.20 -10.01 12.85
CA LEU A 346 18.90 -9.55 12.39
C LEU A 346 18.95 -8.09 11.89
N ARG A 347 19.73 -7.23 12.55
CA ARG A 347 19.95 -5.85 12.09
C ARG A 347 20.62 -5.78 10.71
N ARG A 348 21.59 -6.66 10.43
CA ARG A 348 22.24 -6.74 9.11
C ARG A 348 21.29 -7.26 8.04
N GLU A 349 20.55 -8.33 8.33
CA GLU A 349 19.52 -8.86 7.42
C GLU A 349 18.44 -7.81 7.10
N LEU A 350 18.04 -7.00 8.09
CA LEU A 350 17.09 -5.91 7.89
C LEU A 350 17.66 -4.77 7.03
N GLU A 351 18.95 -4.48 7.14
CA GLU A 351 19.60 -3.48 6.29
C GLU A 351 19.79 -3.99 4.85
N GLU A 352 20.16 -5.27 4.68
CA GLU A 352 20.26 -5.92 3.37
C GLU A 352 18.91 -5.93 2.65
N THR A 353 17.83 -6.28 3.34
CA THR A 353 16.46 -6.23 2.78
C THR A 353 16.02 -4.82 2.44
N ARG A 354 16.36 -3.81 3.25
CA ARG A 354 16.12 -2.39 2.91
C ARG A 354 16.85 -1.95 1.65
N LEU A 355 18.12 -2.31 1.53
CA LEU A 355 18.92 -2.00 0.34
C LEU A 355 18.36 -2.71 -0.90
N GLN A 356 17.92 -3.96 -0.77
CA GLN A 356 17.30 -4.71 -1.85
C GLN A 356 15.99 -4.07 -2.31
N VAL A 357 15.09 -3.72 -1.38
CA VAL A 357 13.84 -3.01 -1.69
C VAL A 357 14.11 -1.65 -2.33
N SER A 358 15.12 -0.90 -1.85
CA SER A 358 15.52 0.37 -2.46
C SER A 358 16.01 0.18 -3.91
N LYS A 359 16.73 -0.90 -4.20
CA LYS A 359 17.21 -1.22 -5.54
C LYS A 359 16.07 -1.62 -6.47
N GLU A 360 15.16 -2.48 -6.00
CA GLU A 360 13.96 -2.89 -6.75
C GLU A 360 13.06 -1.68 -7.04
N SER A 361 12.87 -0.78 -6.07
CA SER A 361 12.11 0.45 -6.27
C SER A 361 12.74 1.37 -7.32
N ALA A 362 14.07 1.49 -7.34
CA ALA A 362 14.78 2.25 -8.37
C ALA A 362 14.62 1.60 -9.76
N GLN A 363 14.72 0.28 -9.85
CA GLN A 363 14.50 -0.47 -11.10
C GLN A 363 13.07 -0.31 -11.63
N GLN A 364 12.07 -0.43 -10.76
CA GLN A 364 10.67 -0.21 -11.13
C GLN A 364 10.43 1.23 -11.61
N SER A 365 11.08 2.21 -11.01
CA SER A 365 10.98 3.61 -11.45
C SER A 365 11.55 3.80 -12.87
N GLU A 366 12.67 3.13 -13.18
CA GLU A 366 13.28 3.16 -14.51
C GLU A 366 12.39 2.47 -15.55
N GLU A 367 11.80 1.32 -15.20
CA GLU A 367 10.85 0.61 -16.07
C GLU A 367 9.60 1.45 -16.37
N ILE A 368 9.04 2.12 -15.36
CA ILE A 368 7.93 3.06 -15.54
C ILE A 368 8.30 4.21 -16.49
N GLU A 369 9.52 4.75 -16.38
CA GLU A 369 9.99 5.80 -17.28
C GLU A 369 10.12 5.31 -18.73
N ASN A 370 10.63 4.09 -18.92
CA ASN A 370 10.73 3.47 -20.24
C ASN A 370 9.36 3.22 -20.86
N LEU A 371 8.41 2.67 -20.11
CA LEU A 371 7.03 2.47 -20.57
C LEU A 371 6.31 3.78 -20.92
N LYS A 372 6.60 4.87 -20.20
CA LYS A 372 6.10 6.20 -20.55
C LYS A 372 6.65 6.67 -21.90
N LYS A 373 7.95 6.50 -22.16
CA LYS A 373 8.57 6.84 -23.45
C LYS A 373 7.98 6.02 -24.59
N GLU A 374 7.78 4.72 -24.40
CA GLU A 374 7.13 3.86 -25.40
C GLU A 374 5.68 4.29 -25.68
N ARG A 375 4.92 4.64 -24.64
CA ARG A 375 3.56 5.15 -24.77
C ARG A 375 3.53 6.45 -25.58
N GLU A 376 4.45 7.37 -25.32
CA GLU A 376 4.57 8.64 -26.06
C GLU A 376 4.88 8.40 -27.55
N GLU A 377 5.76 7.45 -27.85
CA GLU A 377 6.09 7.09 -29.24
C GLU A 377 4.89 6.47 -29.96
N MET A 378 4.13 5.58 -29.30
CA MET A 378 2.91 5.00 -29.86
C MET A 378 1.81 6.05 -30.06
N ASP A 379 1.64 6.99 -29.12
CA ASP A 379 0.70 8.11 -29.26
C ASP A 379 1.06 8.99 -30.47
N LYS A 380 2.36 9.22 -30.71
CA LYS A 380 2.87 9.93 -31.90
C LYS A 380 2.56 9.16 -33.19
N GLN A 381 2.84 7.87 -33.26
CA GLN A 381 2.49 7.02 -34.41
C GLN A 381 0.99 7.03 -34.70
N MET A 382 0.17 6.95 -33.66
CA MET A 382 -1.29 7.01 -33.80
C MET A 382 -1.78 8.36 -34.32
N LYS A 383 -1.11 9.45 -33.97
CA LYS A 383 -1.41 10.78 -34.52
C LYS A 383 -1.04 10.87 -36.00
N GLU A 384 0.14 10.38 -36.39
CA GLU A 384 0.59 10.33 -37.79
C GLU A 384 -0.38 9.53 -38.67
N LEU A 385 -0.81 8.34 -38.21
CA LEU A 385 -1.80 7.52 -38.91
C LEU A 385 -3.16 8.21 -39.05
N ARG A 386 -3.60 8.98 -38.05
CA ARG A 386 -4.84 9.78 -38.13
C ARG A 386 -4.72 10.87 -39.19
N GLU A 387 -3.59 11.57 -39.23
CA GLU A 387 -3.32 12.61 -40.23
C GLU A 387 -3.31 12.02 -41.65
N ASP A 388 -2.68 10.85 -41.85
CA ASP A 388 -2.63 10.19 -43.15
C ASP A 388 -3.99 9.64 -43.59
N ARG A 389 -4.79 9.10 -42.66
CA ARG A 389 -6.19 8.75 -42.89
C ARG A 389 -6.99 9.97 -43.37
N ASP A 390 -6.80 11.12 -42.73
CA ASP A 390 -7.55 12.34 -43.07
C ASP A 390 -7.10 12.92 -44.42
N LYS A 391 -5.79 12.88 -44.73
CA LYS A 391 -5.28 13.19 -46.09
C LYS A 391 -5.87 12.25 -47.14
N LEU A 392 -6.01 10.96 -46.85
CA LEU A 392 -6.60 10.00 -47.77
C LEU A 392 -8.10 10.24 -47.97
N LYS A 393 -8.84 10.51 -46.89
CA LYS A 393 -10.25 10.93 -46.96
C LYS A 393 -10.44 12.19 -47.80
N GLN A 394 -9.59 13.21 -47.61
CA GLN A 394 -9.62 14.42 -48.44
C GLN A 394 -9.34 14.12 -49.91
N ARG A 395 -8.37 13.24 -50.21
CA ARG A 395 -8.10 12.80 -51.59
C ARG A 395 -9.31 12.11 -52.21
N ILE A 396 -9.93 11.17 -51.51
CA ILE A 396 -11.14 10.47 -51.97
C ILE A 396 -12.30 11.47 -52.20
N ALA A 397 -12.51 12.41 -51.26
CA ALA A 397 -13.54 13.43 -51.40
C ALA A 397 -13.31 14.32 -52.64
N ARG A 398 -12.06 14.73 -52.90
CA ARG A 398 -11.71 15.48 -54.13
C ARG A 398 -11.98 14.68 -55.40
N PHE A 399 -11.67 13.37 -55.42
CA PHE A 399 -12.00 12.51 -56.55
C PHE A 399 -13.51 12.38 -56.75
N ARG A 400 -14.29 12.19 -55.67
CA ARG A 400 -15.75 12.15 -55.73
C ARG A 400 -16.33 13.48 -56.24
N ALA A 401 -15.82 14.61 -55.77
CA ALA A 401 -16.27 15.93 -56.23
C ALA A 401 -15.97 16.16 -57.73
N ARG A 402 -14.78 15.76 -58.19
CA ARG A 402 -14.43 15.81 -59.62
C ARG A 402 -15.32 14.90 -60.46
N ARG A 403 -15.60 13.69 -59.98
CA ARG A 403 -16.52 12.77 -60.65
C ARG A 403 -17.92 13.34 -60.76
N LYS A 404 -18.48 13.89 -59.66
CA LYS A 404 -19.79 14.55 -59.67
C LYS A 404 -19.86 15.72 -60.67
N MET A 405 -18.79 16.51 -60.81
CA MET A 405 -18.73 17.59 -61.80
C MET A 405 -18.79 17.08 -63.25
N PHE A 406 -18.23 15.90 -63.53
CA PHE A 406 -18.26 15.28 -64.85
C PHE A 406 -19.61 14.61 -65.14
N GLU A 407 -20.16 13.85 -64.18
CA GLU A 407 -21.51 13.25 -64.26
C GLU A 407 -22.61 14.32 -64.38
N ALA A 408 -22.47 15.47 -63.71
CA ALA A 408 -23.45 16.56 -63.80
C ALA A 408 -23.55 17.21 -65.20
N GLN A 409 -22.54 17.05 -66.05
CA GLN A 409 -22.55 17.61 -67.40
C GLN A 409 -23.12 16.65 -68.43
N GLN A 410 -23.08 15.34 -68.17
CA GLN A 410 -23.42 14.30 -69.14
C GLN A 410 -24.59 13.47 -68.59
N ARG A 411 -25.81 13.80 -69.01
CA ARG A 411 -27.03 13.12 -68.56
C ARG A 411 -27.54 12.17 -69.62
N THR A 412 -28.07 11.02 -69.22
CA THR A 412 -28.72 10.10 -70.16
C THR A 412 -30.22 10.39 -70.22
N CYS A 413 -30.75 10.58 -71.43
CA CYS A 413 -32.17 10.89 -71.61
C CYS A 413 -33.05 9.66 -71.39
N LYS A 414 -34.07 9.75 -70.53
CA LYS A 414 -35.05 8.68 -70.28
C LYS A 414 -35.85 8.29 -71.53
N ASN A 415 -36.11 9.26 -72.41
CA ASN A 415 -37.00 9.06 -73.56
C ASN A 415 -36.28 8.48 -74.79
N CYS A 416 -35.01 8.84 -75.02
CA CYS A 416 -34.26 8.35 -76.20
C CYS A 416 -33.01 7.54 -75.86
N GLY A 417 -32.63 7.44 -74.59
CA GLY A 417 -31.46 6.67 -74.11
C GLY A 417 -30.10 7.25 -74.48
N LYS A 418 -30.06 8.42 -75.14
CA LYS A 418 -28.80 9.06 -75.54
C LYS A 418 -28.29 9.99 -74.45
N ASP A 419 -26.98 10.00 -74.28
CA ASP A 419 -26.30 10.99 -73.47
C ASP A 419 -26.40 12.36 -74.14
N TYR A 420 -26.71 13.36 -73.32
CA TYR A 420 -26.83 14.74 -73.75
C TYR A 420 -26.16 15.63 -72.71
N GLU A 421 -25.55 16.72 -73.20
CA GLU A 421 -25.10 17.78 -72.32
C GLU A 421 -26.27 18.70 -71.98
N GLU A 422 -26.44 19.04 -70.70
CA GLU A 422 -27.55 19.90 -70.27
C GLU A 422 -27.48 21.30 -70.93
N THR A 423 -26.28 21.76 -71.24
CA THR A 423 -25.99 22.99 -72.01
C THR A 423 -26.50 22.93 -73.45
N GLU A 424 -26.63 21.74 -74.04
CA GLU A 424 -27.09 21.50 -75.41
C GLU A 424 -28.54 20.96 -75.48
N ASN A 425 -29.24 20.94 -74.34
CA ASN A 425 -30.57 20.37 -74.20
C ASN A 425 -31.69 21.34 -74.60
N TYR A 426 -31.85 21.55 -75.91
CA TYR A 426 -32.95 22.33 -76.49
C TYR A 426 -34.22 21.50 -76.70
N ASN A 427 -35.35 22.18 -76.95
CA ASN A 427 -36.67 21.56 -77.17
C ASN A 427 -36.75 20.62 -78.39
N TRP A 428 -35.71 20.57 -79.21
CA TRP A 428 -35.61 19.71 -80.41
C TRP A 428 -34.45 18.73 -80.35
N SER A 429 -33.72 18.68 -79.23
CA SER A 429 -32.53 17.84 -79.08
C SER A 429 -32.90 16.35 -78.92
N CYS A 430 -33.99 16.04 -78.21
CA CYS A 430 -34.49 14.68 -78.07
C CYS A 430 -35.42 14.32 -79.24
N ARG A 431 -35.14 13.19 -79.89
CA ARG A 431 -36.00 12.64 -80.96
C ARG A 431 -36.48 11.26 -80.58
N THR A 432 -37.79 11.13 -80.41
CA THR A 432 -38.43 9.85 -80.10
C THR A 432 -39.55 9.53 -81.06
N HIS A 433 -39.87 8.25 -81.16
CA HIS A 433 -41.10 7.78 -81.78
C HIS A 433 -42.13 7.58 -80.69
N HIS A 434 -43.38 7.99 -80.95
CA HIS A 434 -44.46 7.85 -79.96
C HIS A 434 -45.02 6.43 -79.93
N SER A 435 -45.00 5.74 -81.07
CA SER A 435 -45.50 4.37 -81.22
C SER A 435 -44.36 3.36 -81.19
N GLU A 436 -44.68 2.09 -80.97
CA GLU A 436 -43.75 0.99 -81.13
C GLU A 436 -43.38 0.74 -82.60
N TYR A 437 -42.27 0.03 -82.83
CA TYR A 437 -41.80 -0.32 -84.17
C TYR A 437 -42.54 -1.55 -84.68
N GLY A 438 -43.29 -1.41 -85.78
CA GLY A 438 -44.16 -2.46 -86.33
C GLY A 438 -43.48 -3.56 -87.13
N GLY A 439 -42.15 -3.71 -87.04
CA GLY A 439 -41.37 -4.70 -87.82
C GLY A 439 -40.79 -4.14 -89.12
N GLU A 440 -41.53 -3.32 -89.86
CA GLU A 440 -41.07 -2.70 -91.12
C GLU A 440 -40.95 -1.16 -91.03
N MET A 441 -41.89 -0.51 -90.36
CA MET A 441 -41.95 0.94 -90.20
C MET A 441 -42.43 1.35 -88.81
N TRP A 442 -42.15 2.59 -88.43
CA TRP A 442 -42.70 3.20 -87.22
C TRP A 442 -44.13 3.71 -87.47
N TRP A 443 -45.11 3.23 -86.71
CA TRP A 443 -46.52 3.58 -86.90
C TRP A 443 -46.82 5.07 -86.75
N CYS A 444 -46.05 5.80 -85.94
CA CYS A 444 -46.30 7.22 -85.68
C CYS A 444 -45.88 8.17 -86.80
N CYS A 445 -44.99 7.76 -87.72
CA CYS A 445 -44.49 8.66 -88.78
C CYS A 445 -44.19 7.98 -90.12
N GLY A 446 -44.32 6.66 -90.19
CA GLY A 446 -44.09 5.86 -91.38
C GLY A 446 -42.65 5.78 -91.86
N LYS A 447 -41.66 6.18 -91.04
CA LYS A 447 -40.25 5.98 -91.39
C LYS A 447 -39.90 4.49 -91.34
N LEU A 448 -39.17 4.03 -92.36
CA LEU A 448 -38.72 2.65 -92.51
C LEU A 448 -37.46 2.39 -91.70
N GLY A 449 -37.40 1.23 -91.05
CA GLY A 449 -36.24 0.76 -90.29
C GLY A 449 -36.24 1.14 -88.80
N LYS A 450 -35.81 0.18 -87.97
CA LYS A 450 -35.78 0.30 -86.49
C LYS A 450 -34.93 1.47 -85.99
N ASN A 451 -33.92 1.88 -86.76
CA ASN A 451 -32.99 2.95 -86.40
C ASN A 451 -33.37 4.33 -86.98
N ALA A 452 -34.57 4.48 -87.57
CA ALA A 452 -35.02 5.76 -88.08
C ALA A 452 -35.09 6.81 -86.95
N PRO A 453 -34.65 8.06 -87.18
CA PRO A 453 -34.71 9.09 -86.16
C PRO A 453 -36.16 9.38 -85.77
N GLY A 454 -36.39 9.56 -84.46
CA GLY A 454 -37.69 9.92 -83.89
C GLY A 454 -38.38 11.06 -84.64
N CYS A 455 -39.70 11.00 -84.71
CA CYS A 455 -40.54 12.03 -85.34
C CYS A 455 -41.04 13.09 -84.37
N ARG A 456 -41.02 12.80 -83.06
CA ARG A 456 -41.37 13.75 -82.01
C ARG A 456 -40.10 14.42 -81.51
N PHE A 457 -40.16 15.73 -81.41
CA PHE A 457 -39.09 16.57 -80.88
C PHE A 457 -39.47 17.00 -79.48
N SER A 458 -38.57 16.82 -78.52
CA SER A 458 -38.72 17.34 -77.16
C SER A 458 -37.36 17.73 -76.59
N LYS A 459 -37.38 18.38 -75.43
CA LYS A 459 -36.20 18.47 -74.58
C LYS A 459 -35.88 17.04 -74.08
N HIS A 460 -34.59 16.73 -73.89
CA HIS A 460 -34.22 15.52 -73.18
C HIS A 460 -34.65 15.64 -71.72
N GLU A 461 -35.35 14.62 -71.23
CA GLU A 461 -35.68 14.46 -69.82
C GLU A 461 -34.63 13.54 -69.19
N SER A 462 -33.97 14.03 -68.15
CA SER A 462 -32.97 13.31 -67.37
C SER A 462 -33.63 12.12 -66.69
N LYS A 463 -32.98 10.97 -66.75
CA LYS A 463 -33.45 9.78 -66.03
C LYS A 463 -33.28 9.93 -64.51
N ASP A 464 -32.36 10.79 -64.07
CA ASP A 464 -31.90 10.86 -62.68
C ASP A 464 -32.55 11.97 -61.83
N ASP A 465 -33.40 12.84 -62.41
CA ASP A 465 -34.00 13.96 -61.64
C ASP A 465 -35.22 13.55 -60.78
N ASP A 466 -35.79 12.36 -60.94
CA ASP A 466 -36.97 11.93 -60.17
C ASP A 466 -36.70 10.89 -59.07
N ASP A 467 -35.59 10.13 -59.11
CA ASP A 467 -35.48 8.91 -58.28
C ASP A 467 -34.20 8.78 -57.42
N GLU A 468 -33.11 9.52 -57.66
CA GLU A 468 -31.79 9.13 -57.11
C GLU A 468 -31.27 10.00 -55.95
N LEU A 469 -31.77 11.22 -55.75
CA LEU A 469 -31.32 12.07 -54.64
C LEU A 469 -31.84 11.63 -53.27
N ASP A 470 -32.95 10.88 -53.22
CA ASP A 470 -33.64 10.55 -51.96
C ASP A 470 -33.30 9.15 -51.42
N ALA A 471 -32.79 8.24 -52.26
CA ALA A 471 -32.57 6.84 -51.87
C ALA A 471 -31.28 6.62 -51.06
N GLU A 472 -30.18 7.29 -51.42
CA GLU A 472 -28.89 7.12 -50.75
C GLU A 472 -28.87 7.82 -49.38
N GLU A 473 -29.43 9.03 -49.26
CA GLU A 473 -29.55 9.75 -47.99
C GLU A 473 -30.54 9.05 -47.04
N LYS A 474 -31.60 8.44 -47.59
CA LYS A 474 -32.54 7.60 -46.84
C LYS A 474 -31.90 6.30 -46.38
N MET A 475 -31.06 5.65 -47.19
CA MET A 475 -30.33 4.44 -46.76
C MET A 475 -29.30 4.74 -45.66
N GLU A 476 -28.60 5.87 -45.72
CA GLU A 476 -27.70 6.29 -44.61
C GLU A 476 -28.49 6.61 -43.33
N ARG A 477 -29.69 7.21 -43.44
CA ARG A 477 -30.56 7.50 -42.29
C ARG A 477 -31.17 6.24 -41.69
N GLU A 478 -31.58 5.29 -42.52
CA GLU A 478 -32.14 4.00 -42.10
C GLU A 478 -31.05 3.11 -41.47
N ALA A 479 -29.83 3.08 -42.04
CA ALA A 479 -28.69 2.38 -41.45
C ALA A 479 -28.26 3.00 -40.10
N ALA A 480 -28.31 4.33 -39.96
CA ALA A 480 -28.05 4.99 -38.68
C ALA A 480 -29.14 4.73 -37.63
N SER A 481 -30.39 4.46 -38.05
CA SER A 481 -31.51 4.17 -37.14
C SER A 481 -31.64 2.68 -36.74
N HIS A 482 -31.07 1.76 -37.52
CA HIS A 482 -31.05 0.31 -37.23
C HIS A 482 -29.79 -0.18 -36.51
N CYS A 483 -28.84 0.71 -36.21
CA CYS A 483 -27.73 0.37 -35.33
C CYS A 483 -28.29 0.14 -33.91
N PRO A 484 -28.09 -1.03 -33.27
CA PRO A 484 -28.52 -1.28 -31.90
C PRO A 484 -27.98 -0.16 -31.03
N LYS A 485 -28.88 0.63 -30.42
CA LYS A 485 -28.48 1.73 -29.55
C LYS A 485 -27.54 1.16 -28.50
N ASP A 486 -26.29 1.63 -28.54
CA ASP A 486 -25.27 1.31 -27.56
C ASP A 486 -25.89 1.56 -26.17
N PRO A 487 -25.96 0.54 -25.29
CA PRO A 487 -26.53 0.67 -23.95
C PRO A 487 -25.72 1.61 -23.05
N ASN A 488 -24.60 2.16 -23.55
CA ASN A 488 -23.80 3.15 -22.85
C ASN A 488 -24.53 4.52 -22.75
N PRO A 489 -24.95 4.97 -21.56
CA PRO A 489 -25.71 6.21 -21.37
C PRO A 489 -24.92 7.50 -21.67
N ARG A 490 -23.64 7.40 -22.05
CA ARG A 490 -22.85 8.56 -22.50
C ARG A 490 -23.16 8.98 -23.95
N ALA A 491 -23.77 8.12 -24.76
CA ALA A 491 -24.21 8.47 -26.11
C ALA A 491 -25.58 9.17 -26.02
N GLY A 492 -25.55 10.46 -25.66
CA GLY A 492 -26.73 11.28 -25.34
C GLY A 492 -27.87 11.12 -26.36
N GLY A 493 -29.01 10.60 -25.90
CA GLY A 493 -30.17 10.42 -26.77
C GLY A 493 -31.33 9.61 -26.20
N ALA A 494 -31.58 9.66 -24.89
CA ALA A 494 -32.88 9.38 -24.27
C ALA A 494 -32.78 9.68 -22.77
N ASP A 495 -33.82 10.29 -22.19
CA ASP A 495 -34.00 10.47 -20.74
C ASP A 495 -34.15 9.10 -20.05
N VAL A 496 -33.05 8.35 -19.94
CA VAL A 496 -32.96 7.22 -19.03
C VAL A 496 -32.96 7.83 -17.63
N ASN A 497 -34.11 7.73 -16.97
CA ASN A 497 -34.31 8.19 -15.60
C ASN A 497 -33.21 7.61 -14.71
N GLY A 498 -32.19 8.41 -14.40
CA GLY A 498 -30.98 7.94 -13.71
C GLY A 498 -31.27 7.27 -12.36
N LYS A 499 -32.44 7.51 -11.76
CA LYS A 499 -32.90 6.82 -10.55
C LYS A 499 -33.23 5.34 -10.80
N GLU A 500 -33.77 5.00 -11.96
CA GLU A 500 -34.11 3.62 -12.31
C GLU A 500 -32.84 2.81 -12.59
N GLU A 501 -31.86 3.40 -13.26
CA GLU A 501 -30.57 2.74 -13.53
C GLU A 501 -29.73 2.58 -12.25
N LEU A 502 -29.77 3.54 -11.34
CA LEU A 502 -29.18 3.40 -10.01
C LEU A 502 -29.80 2.23 -9.22
N ARG A 503 -31.13 2.05 -9.27
CA ARG A 503 -31.79 0.88 -8.65
C ARG A 503 -31.37 -0.43 -9.30
N ARG A 504 -31.26 -0.46 -10.63
CA ARG A 504 -30.82 -1.64 -11.38
C ARG A 504 -29.40 -2.05 -10.97
N LEU A 505 -28.48 -1.10 -10.88
CA LEU A 505 -27.10 -1.35 -10.43
C LEU A 505 -27.03 -1.79 -8.97
N GLU A 506 -27.89 -1.26 -8.10
CA GLU A 506 -27.97 -1.67 -6.70
C GLU A 506 -28.49 -3.11 -6.54
N ILE A 507 -29.49 -3.52 -7.33
CA ILE A 507 -30.00 -4.90 -7.36
C ILE A 507 -28.93 -5.87 -7.87
N LEU A 508 -28.25 -5.53 -8.97
CA LEU A 508 -27.17 -6.34 -9.53
C LEU A 508 -25.99 -6.46 -8.57
N GLY A 509 -25.56 -5.35 -7.96
CA GLY A 509 -24.49 -5.37 -6.96
C GLY A 509 -24.85 -6.16 -5.70
N ASN A 510 -26.12 -6.20 -5.30
CA ASN A 510 -26.58 -7.03 -4.19
C ASN A 510 -26.65 -8.52 -4.56
N GLN A 511 -27.03 -8.86 -5.80
CA GLN A 511 -26.97 -10.24 -6.29
C GLN A 511 -25.53 -10.75 -6.37
N GLU A 512 -24.61 -9.95 -6.90
CA GLU A 512 -23.18 -10.30 -7.04
C GLU A 512 -22.52 -10.49 -5.67
N ARG A 513 -22.76 -9.57 -4.71
CA ARG A 513 -22.30 -9.74 -3.31
C ARG A 513 -22.89 -10.98 -2.64
N SER A 514 -24.13 -11.34 -2.95
CA SER A 514 -24.78 -12.55 -2.42
C SER A 514 -24.16 -13.83 -3.00
N GLN A 515 -23.88 -13.85 -4.31
CA GLN A 515 -23.17 -14.96 -4.96
C GLN A 515 -21.74 -15.10 -4.42
N GLN A 516 -21.02 -13.99 -4.26
CA GLN A 516 -19.65 -14.01 -3.74
C GLN A 516 -19.57 -14.48 -2.28
N ARG A 517 -20.58 -14.18 -1.44
CA ARG A 517 -20.69 -14.74 -0.07
C ARG A 517 -20.98 -16.24 -0.08
N ARG A 518 -21.79 -16.73 -1.02
CA ARG A 518 -22.03 -18.18 -1.17
C ARG A 518 -20.76 -18.91 -1.64
N GLN A 519 -20.05 -18.34 -2.61
CA GLN A 519 -18.81 -18.90 -3.13
C GLN A 519 -17.71 -18.95 -2.04
N SER A 520 -17.48 -17.85 -1.33
CA SER A 520 -16.46 -17.77 -0.26
C SER A 520 -16.79 -18.65 0.96
N GLY A 521 -18.07 -18.83 1.28
CA GLY A 521 -18.49 -19.78 2.31
C GLY A 521 -18.23 -21.24 1.91
N LEU A 522 -18.44 -21.57 0.63
CA LEU A 522 -18.16 -22.91 0.08
C LEU A 522 -16.64 -23.18 0.07
N ASP A 523 -15.84 -22.22 -0.39
CA ASP A 523 -14.37 -22.34 -0.44
C ASP A 523 -13.77 -22.51 0.97
N MET A 524 -14.30 -21.77 1.96
CA MET A 524 -13.88 -21.92 3.36
C MET A 524 -14.30 -23.27 3.96
N ALA A 525 -15.47 -23.80 3.59
CA ALA A 525 -15.92 -25.12 4.02
C ALA A 525 -15.05 -26.24 3.42
N VAL A 526 -14.65 -26.12 2.15
CA VAL A 526 -13.73 -27.06 1.49
C VAL A 526 -12.34 -27.00 2.12
N GLU A 527 -11.81 -25.81 2.43
CA GLU A 527 -10.51 -25.65 3.08
C GLU A 527 -10.50 -26.23 4.51
N LEU A 528 -11.61 -26.08 5.25
CA LEU A 528 -11.78 -26.71 6.56
C LEU A 528 -11.89 -28.24 6.46
N ALA A 529 -12.62 -28.75 5.47
CA ALA A 529 -12.73 -30.19 5.24
C ALA A 529 -11.36 -30.82 4.93
N ASP A 530 -10.54 -30.17 4.11
CA ASP A 530 -9.17 -30.60 3.81
C ASP A 530 -8.25 -30.51 5.04
N LYS A 531 -8.36 -29.48 5.87
CA LYS A 531 -7.56 -29.34 7.11
C LYS A 531 -7.91 -30.37 8.18
N PHE A 532 -9.17 -30.79 8.26
CA PHE A 532 -9.64 -31.75 9.26
C PHE A 532 -9.75 -33.19 8.75
N GLY A 533 -9.34 -33.46 7.51
CA GLY A 533 -9.31 -34.82 6.96
C GLY A 533 -10.69 -35.45 6.78
N TYR A 534 -11.73 -34.63 6.59
CA TYR A 534 -13.09 -35.12 6.33
C TYR A 534 -13.24 -35.49 4.85
N GLU A 535 -12.85 -36.72 4.50
CA GLU A 535 -12.98 -37.25 3.13
C GLU A 535 -14.45 -37.40 2.68
N GLY A 536 -15.41 -37.43 3.61
CA GLY A 536 -16.84 -37.57 3.32
C GLY A 536 -17.54 -36.36 2.69
N LEU A 537 -16.85 -35.23 2.48
CA LEU A 537 -17.39 -34.01 1.84
C LEU A 537 -16.96 -33.86 0.37
N ARG A 538 -16.23 -34.83 -0.20
CA ARG A 538 -15.76 -34.80 -1.60
C ARG A 538 -16.73 -35.43 -2.60
N GLU A 539 -17.78 -36.11 -2.16
CA GLU A 539 -18.80 -36.60 -3.08
C GLU A 539 -19.67 -35.42 -3.54
N PRO A 540 -19.86 -35.24 -4.87
CA PRO A 540 -20.74 -34.20 -5.38
C PRO A 540 -22.15 -34.46 -4.85
N LEU A 541 -22.61 -33.60 -3.95
CA LEU A 541 -23.97 -33.65 -3.44
C LEU A 541 -24.92 -33.36 -4.59
N ASP A 542 -25.83 -34.29 -4.87
CA ASP A 542 -26.93 -34.08 -5.80
C ASP A 542 -27.80 -32.91 -5.26
N ASP A 543 -28.32 -32.08 -6.16
CA ASP A 543 -29.02 -30.82 -5.84
C ASP A 543 -30.23 -30.97 -4.89
N GLU A 544 -30.70 -32.20 -4.61
CA GLU A 544 -31.76 -32.48 -3.65
C GLU A 544 -31.34 -32.42 -2.16
N ASP A 545 -30.04 -32.57 -1.83
CA ASP A 545 -29.58 -32.60 -0.42
C ASP A 545 -29.23 -31.22 0.17
N ILE A 546 -29.22 -30.17 -0.65
CA ILE A 546 -28.85 -28.80 -0.25
C ILE A 546 -29.86 -28.18 0.75
N PHE A 547 -31.09 -28.69 0.82
CA PHE A 547 -32.12 -28.14 1.71
C PHE A 547 -32.02 -28.58 3.19
N MET A 548 -31.24 -29.61 3.53
CA MET A 548 -31.17 -30.11 4.91
C MET A 548 -30.05 -29.47 5.76
N VAL A 549 -29.04 -28.86 5.16
CA VAL A 549 -27.88 -28.30 5.90
C VAL A 549 -28.17 -26.92 6.51
N GLY A 550 -29.20 -26.21 6.02
CA GLY A 550 -29.61 -24.90 6.54
C GLY A 550 -30.13 -24.92 7.99
N GLY A 551 -30.47 -26.09 8.56
CA GLY A 551 -31.00 -26.22 9.92
C GLY A 551 -29.95 -26.26 11.04
N ILE A 552 -28.69 -26.60 10.73
CA ILE A 552 -27.68 -26.87 11.76
C ILE A 552 -26.86 -25.60 12.11
N ILE A 553 -26.76 -24.64 11.20
CA ILE A 553 -26.00 -23.39 11.42
C ILE A 553 -26.79 -22.38 12.30
N GLY A 554 -28.06 -22.63 12.58
CA GLY A 554 -28.88 -21.79 13.46
C GLY A 554 -28.77 -22.08 14.97
N TRP A 555 -27.91 -23.03 15.38
CA TRP A 555 -27.80 -23.50 16.78
C TRP A 555 -26.39 -23.38 17.40
N ILE A 556 -25.45 -22.73 16.71
CA ILE A 556 -24.14 -22.30 17.24
C ILE A 556 -24.07 -20.78 17.07
#